data_AF-A0A7Y8LGC2-F1
#
_entry.id   AF-A0A7Y8LGC2-F1
#
_cell.length_a   1.000
_cell.length_b   1.000
_cell.length_c   1.000
_cell.angle_alpha   90.00
_cell.angle_beta   90.00
_cell.angle_gamma   90.00
#
_symmetry.space_group_name_H-M   'P 1'
#
loop_
_entity.id
_entity.type
_entity.pdbx_description
1 polymer ?
#
loop_
_entity_poly.entity_id
_entity_poly.type
_entity_poly.pdbx_seq_one_letter_code
_entity_poly.pdbx_strand_id
1 'polypeptide(L)'
;MLRRQFLTSALGVPVLLQPRSAKVALARCDRYDSNVYGTLAAMFDQLGGLSGLVANKTVAIKVNLTGPPELRLSGAEPGSAQWIHWGVLGCTIALLGEAGARRIVVCESAGDTSGPLAAFFARAGWDPSYFLKPHPTSSWSTPTLPAATAA
;
A
#
# COMPACT_ATOMS: atom_id res chain seq x y z
N MET A 1 -34.26 -63.10 30.05
CA MET A 1 -34.85 -61.84 29.55
C MET A 1 -33.76 -60.77 29.56
N LEU A 2 -33.25 -60.35 28.40
CA LEU A 2 -32.12 -59.44 28.30
C LEU A 2 -32.62 -58.02 27.99
N ARG A 3 -32.46 -57.09 28.94
CA ARG A 3 -32.92 -55.71 28.88
C ARG A 3 -31.94 -54.89 28.02
N ARG A 4 -32.32 -54.58 26.78
CA ARG A 4 -31.55 -53.68 25.90
C ARG A 4 -31.83 -52.23 26.29
N GLN A 5 -30.82 -51.52 26.78
CA GLN A 5 -30.84 -50.06 26.95
C GLN A 5 -30.18 -49.42 25.74
N PHE A 6 -30.83 -48.38 25.19
CA PHE A 6 -30.26 -47.54 24.14
C PHE A 6 -29.51 -46.36 24.79
N LEU A 7 -28.27 -46.14 24.37
CA LEU A 7 -27.49 -44.95 24.71
C LEU A 7 -27.92 -43.80 23.81
N THR A 8 -28.40 -42.72 24.41
CA THR A 8 -28.73 -41.48 23.70
C THR A 8 -27.42 -40.73 23.39
N SER A 9 -27.10 -40.62 22.10
CA SER A 9 -26.00 -39.76 21.63
C SER A 9 -26.32 -38.31 21.94
N ALA A 10 -25.49 -37.64 22.73
CA ALA A 10 -25.54 -36.18 22.85
C ALA A 10 -25.12 -35.58 21.50
N LEU A 11 -26.03 -34.84 20.85
CA LEU A 11 -25.70 -34.02 19.69
C LEU A 11 -24.75 -32.91 20.16
N GLY A 12 -23.47 -33.05 19.86
CA GLY A 12 -22.52 -31.94 19.96
C GLY A 12 -22.97 -30.84 19.00
N VAL A 13 -23.26 -29.65 19.55
CA VAL A 13 -23.54 -28.47 18.74
C VAL A 13 -22.30 -28.20 17.89
N PRO A 14 -22.39 -28.20 16.55
CA PRO A 14 -21.26 -27.82 15.73
C PRO A 14 -20.95 -26.35 16.01
N VAL A 15 -19.81 -26.09 16.64
CA VAL A 15 -19.24 -24.74 16.66
C VAL A 15 -18.87 -24.43 15.21
N LEU A 16 -19.75 -23.69 14.54
CA LEU A 16 -19.41 -23.05 13.28
C LEU A 16 -18.25 -22.10 13.58
N LEU A 17 -17.03 -22.50 13.20
CA LEU A 17 -15.93 -21.56 13.04
C LEU A 17 -16.37 -20.56 11.98
N GLN A 18 -16.96 -19.44 12.43
CA GLN A 18 -17.18 -18.33 11.53
C GLN A 18 -15.80 -17.90 11.04
N PRO A 19 -15.58 -17.87 9.71
CA PRO A 19 -14.32 -17.35 9.20
C PRO A 19 -14.15 -15.95 9.77
N ARG A 20 -13.01 -15.69 10.41
CA ARG A 20 -12.68 -14.33 10.86
C ARG A 20 -12.65 -13.46 9.60
N SER A 21 -13.69 -12.65 9.44
CA SER A 21 -13.70 -11.63 8.40
C SER A 21 -12.52 -10.69 8.67
N ALA A 22 -11.66 -10.53 7.67
CA ALA A 22 -10.58 -9.56 7.76
C ALA A 22 -11.20 -8.17 7.92
N LYS A 23 -10.60 -7.32 8.76
CA LYS A 23 -11.05 -5.93 8.88
C LYS A 23 -10.87 -5.25 7.52
N VAL A 24 -11.90 -4.52 7.10
CA VAL A 24 -11.88 -3.69 5.88
C VAL A 24 -12.29 -2.28 6.29
N ALA A 25 -11.54 -1.29 5.84
CA ALA A 25 -11.86 0.12 5.99
C ALA A 25 -12.24 0.69 4.62
N LEU A 26 -13.28 1.51 4.58
CA LEU A 26 -13.75 2.21 3.38
C LEU A 26 -14.11 3.63 3.78
N ALA A 27 -13.61 4.61 3.02
CA ALA A 27 -13.98 5.99 3.21
C ALA A 27 -14.05 6.71 1.85
N ARG A 28 -14.88 7.74 1.81
CA ARG A 28 -15.01 8.63 0.65
C ARG A 28 -14.05 9.81 0.81
N CYS A 29 -13.28 10.09 -0.23
CA CYS A 29 -12.45 11.29 -0.35
C CYS A 29 -12.74 11.93 -1.70
N ASP A 30 -13.45 13.07 -1.71
CA ASP A 30 -13.94 13.67 -2.96
C ASP A 30 -12.84 14.32 -3.81
N ARG A 31 -11.72 14.67 -3.18
CA ARG A 31 -10.61 15.40 -3.81
C ARG A 31 -9.28 14.95 -3.24
N TYR A 32 -8.22 15.03 -4.04
CA TYR A 32 -6.86 14.80 -3.58
C TYR A 32 -6.23 16.04 -2.93
N ASP A 33 -6.89 16.56 -1.89
CA ASP A 33 -6.45 17.74 -1.14
C ASP A 33 -6.00 17.38 0.29
N SER A 34 -5.97 18.36 1.19
CA SER A 34 -5.60 18.17 2.59
C SER A 34 -6.44 17.12 3.34
N ASN A 35 -7.62 16.76 2.83
CA ASN A 35 -8.49 15.75 3.45
C ASN A 35 -7.93 14.33 3.33
N VAL A 36 -7.08 14.06 2.32
CA VAL A 36 -6.52 12.72 2.06
C VAL A 36 -5.81 12.16 3.29
N TYR A 37 -5.03 12.98 3.99
CA TYR A 37 -4.30 12.55 5.18
C TYR A 37 -5.26 12.05 6.28
N GLY A 38 -6.24 12.87 6.65
CA GLY A 38 -7.19 12.53 7.72
C GLY A 38 -8.04 11.30 7.37
N THR A 39 -8.47 11.19 6.12
CA THR A 39 -9.21 10.02 5.64
C THR A 39 -8.36 8.74 5.70
N LEU A 40 -7.10 8.79 5.23
CA LEU A 40 -6.20 7.64 5.29
C LEU A 40 -5.86 7.24 6.72
N ALA A 41 -5.59 8.21 7.60
CA ALA A 41 -5.31 7.97 9.02
C ALA A 41 -6.47 7.20 9.68
N ALA A 42 -7.70 7.70 9.52
CA ALA A 42 -8.89 7.06 10.06
C ALA A 42 -9.09 5.63 9.51
N MET A 43 -8.85 5.42 8.21
CA MET A 43 -8.93 4.09 7.62
C MET A 43 -7.87 3.13 8.20
N PHE A 44 -6.64 3.57 8.40
CA PHE A 44 -5.60 2.74 9.03
C PHE A 44 -5.94 2.39 10.49
N ASP A 45 -6.48 3.33 11.25
CA ASP A 45 -6.93 3.07 12.63
C ASP A 45 -8.06 2.03 12.68
N GLN A 46 -9.02 2.11 11.75
CA GLN A 46 -10.08 1.11 11.62
C GLN A 46 -9.52 -0.30 11.32
N LEU A 47 -8.41 -0.39 10.57
CA LEU A 47 -7.71 -1.65 10.31
C LEU A 47 -6.91 -2.17 11.53
N GLY A 48 -6.77 -1.37 12.59
CA GLY A 48 -6.02 -1.70 13.81
C GLY A 48 -4.72 -0.92 13.99
N GLY A 49 -4.51 0.13 13.19
CA GLY A 49 -3.33 1.00 13.26
C GLY A 49 -2.11 0.43 12.53
N LEU A 50 -1.14 1.31 12.24
CA LEU A 50 0.06 0.96 11.49
C LEU A 50 1.23 0.50 12.35
N SER A 51 1.32 0.95 13.61
CA SER A 51 2.52 0.79 14.44
C SER A 51 2.93 -0.67 14.62
N GLY A 52 1.98 -1.58 14.86
CA GLY A 52 2.24 -3.01 14.99
C GLY A 52 2.82 -3.66 13.72
N LEU A 53 2.61 -3.04 12.56
CA LEU A 53 3.12 -3.52 11.27
C LEU A 53 4.49 -2.94 10.92
N VAL A 54 4.72 -1.66 11.24
CA VAL A 54 5.84 -0.91 10.64
C VAL A 54 6.90 -0.40 11.63
N ALA A 55 6.58 -0.35 12.93
CA ALA A 55 7.48 0.23 13.92
C ALA A 55 8.87 -0.44 13.91
N ASN A 56 9.91 0.38 13.87
CA ASN A 56 11.33 -0.01 13.82
C ASN A 56 11.75 -0.83 12.57
N LYS A 57 10.90 -0.92 11.54
CA LYS A 57 11.19 -1.69 10.32
C LYS A 57 11.58 -0.82 9.14
N THR A 58 12.22 -1.45 8.17
CA THR A 58 12.31 -0.90 6.81
C THR A 58 11.05 -1.30 6.04
N VAL A 59 10.34 -0.33 5.50
CA VAL A 59 9.11 -0.52 4.73
C VAL A 59 9.39 -0.17 3.27
N ALA A 60 9.10 -1.11 2.37
CA ALA A 60 9.09 -0.83 0.94
C ALA A 60 7.67 -0.52 0.49
N ILE A 61 7.48 0.60 -0.21
CA ILE A 61 6.21 0.98 -0.83
C ILE A 61 6.37 0.77 -2.33
N LYS A 62 5.63 -0.19 -2.87
CA LYS A 62 5.52 -0.40 -4.30
C LYS A 62 4.47 0.54 -4.86
N VAL A 63 4.87 1.54 -5.63
CA VAL A 63 3.93 2.33 -6.45
C VAL A 63 3.74 1.64 -7.79
N ASN A 64 2.58 1.76 -8.42
CA ASN A 64 2.35 1.22 -9.75
C ASN A 64 2.23 2.38 -10.75
N LEU A 65 3.15 2.47 -11.70
CA LEU A 65 3.22 3.50 -12.73
C LEU A 65 3.01 2.86 -14.12
N THR A 66 1.78 2.39 -14.35
CA THR A 66 1.45 1.66 -15.57
C THR A 66 1.47 2.58 -16.80
N GLY A 67 2.19 2.15 -17.84
CA GLY A 67 2.29 2.84 -19.13
C GLY A 67 3.33 3.96 -19.20
N PRO A 68 3.46 4.61 -20.37
CA PRO A 68 4.39 5.72 -20.55
C PRO A 68 4.02 6.94 -19.67
N PRO A 69 5.01 7.70 -19.15
CA PRO A 69 4.76 8.91 -18.34
C PRO A 69 4.05 10.02 -19.12
N GLU A 70 4.12 10.01 -20.44
CA GLU A 70 3.42 10.95 -21.33
C GLU A 70 1.98 10.54 -21.63
N LEU A 71 1.57 9.30 -21.30
CA LEU A 71 0.23 8.81 -21.60
C LEU A 71 -0.81 9.60 -20.79
N ARG A 72 -1.73 10.26 -21.51
CA ARG A 72 -2.88 10.96 -20.95
C ARG A 72 -4.15 10.18 -21.26
N LEU A 73 -4.76 9.58 -20.24
CA LEU A 73 -6.05 8.91 -20.39
C LEU A 73 -7.17 9.96 -20.33
N SER A 74 -7.94 10.08 -21.40
CA SER A 74 -9.01 11.08 -21.52
C SER A 74 -8.56 12.52 -21.24
N GLY A 75 -7.30 12.85 -21.56
CA GLY A 75 -6.70 14.16 -21.31
C GLY A 75 -6.23 14.40 -19.87
N ALA A 76 -6.44 13.46 -18.94
CA ALA A 76 -5.99 13.58 -17.56
C ALA A 76 -4.51 13.27 -17.39
N GLU A 77 -3.86 13.93 -16.44
CA GLU A 77 -2.50 13.62 -16.02
C GLU A 77 -2.40 12.20 -15.40
N PRO A 78 -1.24 11.52 -15.50
CA PRO A 78 -1.10 10.13 -15.04
C PRO A 78 -1.52 9.92 -13.59
N GLY A 79 -1.09 10.82 -12.70
CA GLY A 79 -1.42 10.78 -11.27
C GLY A 79 -2.88 11.03 -10.92
N SER A 80 -3.70 11.45 -11.89
CA SER A 80 -5.16 11.62 -11.75
C SER A 80 -5.94 10.53 -12.49
N ALA A 81 -5.25 9.55 -13.09
CA ALA A 81 -5.85 8.49 -13.88
C ALA A 81 -5.21 7.13 -13.56
N GLN A 82 -4.27 6.67 -14.40
CA GLN A 82 -3.72 5.31 -14.30
C GLN A 82 -2.63 5.12 -13.23
N TRP A 83 -2.13 6.21 -12.62
CA TRP A 83 -1.15 6.14 -11.53
C TRP A 83 -1.79 6.56 -10.21
N ILE A 84 -1.22 6.08 -9.11
CA ILE A 84 -1.58 6.55 -7.76
C ILE A 84 -1.39 8.07 -7.67
N HIS A 85 -2.28 8.82 -7.02
CA HIS A 85 -2.06 10.26 -6.85
C HIS A 85 -0.88 10.54 -5.91
N TRP A 86 -0.01 11.49 -6.27
CA TRP A 86 1.20 11.82 -5.48
C TRP A 86 0.85 12.24 -4.04
N GLY A 87 -0.27 12.94 -3.83
CA GLY A 87 -0.75 13.32 -2.50
C GLY A 87 -1.12 12.12 -1.62
N VAL A 88 -1.64 11.04 -2.22
CA VAL A 88 -1.95 9.78 -1.50
C VAL A 88 -0.65 9.10 -1.08
N LEU A 89 0.35 9.05 -1.98
CA LEU A 89 1.67 8.52 -1.66
C LEU A 89 2.33 9.31 -0.53
N GLY A 90 2.33 10.64 -0.62
CA GLY A 90 2.91 11.53 0.40
C GLY A 90 2.26 11.37 1.77
N CYS A 91 0.93 11.36 1.84
CA CYS A 91 0.20 11.13 3.09
C CYS A 91 0.50 9.75 3.68
N THR A 92 0.60 8.72 2.83
CA THR A 92 0.94 7.36 3.27
C THR A 92 2.34 7.30 3.87
N ILE A 93 3.33 7.94 3.23
CA ILE A 93 4.71 8.02 3.75
C ILE A 93 4.74 8.71 5.11
N ALA A 94 4.02 9.82 5.27
CA ALA A 94 3.93 10.54 6.55
C ALA A 94 3.37 9.65 7.67
N LEU A 95 2.22 9.01 7.42
CA LEU A 95 1.57 8.11 8.39
C LEU A 95 2.44 6.90 8.77
N LEU A 96 3.18 6.35 7.82
CA LEU A 96 4.15 5.27 8.08
C LEU A 96 5.32 5.75 8.95
N GLY A 97 5.81 6.97 8.71
CA GLY A 97 6.85 7.62 9.51
C GLY A 97 6.40 7.87 10.95
N GLU A 98 5.20 8.44 11.12
CA GLU A 98 4.56 8.68 12.42
C GLU A 98 4.29 7.38 13.18
N ALA A 99 3.95 6.30 12.47
CA ALA A 99 3.78 4.96 13.04
C ALA A 99 5.11 4.27 13.42
N GLY A 100 6.25 4.92 13.18
CA GLY A 100 7.57 4.48 13.63
C GLY A 100 8.38 3.68 12.62
N ALA A 101 8.06 3.75 11.32
CA ALA A 101 8.89 3.14 10.29
C ALA A 101 10.34 3.68 10.34
N ARG A 102 11.32 2.79 10.48
CA ARG A 102 12.74 3.15 10.59
C ARG A 102 13.32 3.66 9.28
N ARG A 103 12.85 3.12 8.15
CA ARG A 103 13.29 3.50 6.80
C ARG A 103 12.16 3.23 5.84
N ILE A 104 11.87 4.19 4.96
CA ILE A 104 10.87 4.03 3.92
C ILE A 104 11.57 4.09 2.56
N VAL A 105 11.30 3.09 1.73
CA VAL A 105 11.86 2.97 0.39
C VAL A 105 10.70 2.93 -0.60
N VAL A 106 10.63 3.94 -1.46
CA VAL A 106 9.68 3.93 -2.58
C VAL A 106 10.33 3.15 -3.72
N CYS A 107 9.68 2.06 -4.12
CA CYS A 107 10.15 1.15 -5.14
C CYS A 107 9.21 1.18 -6.34
N GLU A 108 9.78 1.11 -7.54
CA GLU A 108 9.01 0.91 -8.75
C GLU A 108 9.78 0.13 -9.83
N SER A 109 9.05 -0.58 -10.68
CA SER A 109 9.48 -1.26 -11.90
C SER A 109 8.74 -0.62 -13.07
N ALA A 110 9.01 0.66 -13.29
CA ALA A 110 8.38 1.44 -14.35
C ALA A 110 8.59 0.75 -15.70
N GLY A 111 7.66 0.91 -16.65
CA GLY A 111 7.75 0.24 -17.96
C GLY A 111 9.02 0.56 -18.75
N ASP A 112 9.71 1.65 -18.40
CA ASP A 112 11.03 2.02 -18.88
C ASP A 112 12.01 2.05 -17.69
N THR A 113 12.64 0.90 -17.41
CA THR A 113 13.62 0.72 -16.32
C THR A 113 15.03 1.18 -16.68
N SER A 114 15.22 1.77 -17.87
CA SER A 114 16.56 2.10 -18.40
C SER A 114 17.15 3.39 -17.80
N GLY A 115 16.34 4.22 -17.14
CA GLY A 115 16.75 5.51 -16.58
C GLY A 115 16.44 5.71 -15.10
N PRO A 116 16.94 6.80 -14.47
CA PRO A 116 16.62 7.14 -13.09
C PRO A 116 15.12 7.33 -12.89
N LEU A 117 14.55 6.74 -11.84
CA LEU A 117 13.12 6.83 -11.53
C LEU A 117 12.65 8.29 -11.34
N ALA A 118 13.51 9.17 -10.82
CA ALA A 118 13.22 10.61 -10.71
C ALA A 118 12.99 11.28 -12.08
N ALA A 119 13.75 10.89 -13.11
CA ALA A 119 13.54 11.40 -14.47
C ALA A 119 12.24 10.87 -15.07
N PHE A 120 11.88 9.61 -14.77
CA PHE A 120 10.61 9.03 -15.16
C PHE A 120 9.41 9.78 -14.55
N PHE A 121 9.50 10.16 -13.27
CA PHE A 121 8.50 11.00 -12.61
C PHE A 121 8.41 12.40 -13.22
N ALA A 122 9.54 13.05 -13.47
CA ALA A 122 9.56 14.40 -14.04
C ALA A 122 8.86 14.47 -15.41
N ARG A 123 9.03 13.44 -16.25
CA ARG A 123 8.32 13.29 -17.55
C ARG A 123 6.80 13.22 -17.40
N ALA A 124 6.31 12.72 -16.26
CA ALA A 124 4.89 12.67 -15.93
C ALA A 124 4.36 13.95 -15.25
N GLY A 125 5.21 14.95 -15.05
CA GLY A 125 4.86 16.17 -14.31
C GLY A 125 4.87 16.01 -12.79
N TRP A 126 5.42 14.90 -12.27
CA TRP A 126 5.60 14.72 -10.84
C TRP A 126 6.93 15.34 -10.38
N ASP A 127 6.87 16.14 -9.32
CA ASP A 127 8.05 16.50 -8.56
C ASP A 127 8.18 15.55 -7.35
N PRO A 128 9.21 14.69 -7.32
CA PRO A 128 9.43 13.78 -6.20
C PRO A 128 9.64 14.50 -4.86
N SER A 129 10.05 15.78 -4.87
CA SER A 129 10.24 16.56 -3.65
C SER A 129 8.98 16.63 -2.79
N TYR A 130 7.79 16.54 -3.39
CA TYR A 130 6.50 16.59 -2.70
C TYR A 130 6.29 15.48 -1.66
N PHE A 131 6.98 14.35 -1.79
CA PHE A 131 6.88 13.23 -0.85
C PHE A 131 8.25 12.74 -0.35
N LEU A 132 9.28 13.56 -0.54
CA LEU A 132 10.65 13.33 -0.09
C LEU A 132 11.18 14.41 0.85
N LYS A 133 10.45 15.51 1.07
CA LYS A 133 10.86 16.49 2.08
C LYS A 133 11.01 15.77 3.44
N PRO A 134 12.14 15.97 4.13
CA PRO A 134 12.67 14.99 5.06
C PRO A 134 11.79 14.83 6.30
N HIS A 135 11.24 13.62 6.49
CA HIS A 135 11.47 12.89 7.73
C HIS A 135 12.82 12.15 7.58
N PRO A 136 13.64 12.02 8.64
CA PRO A 136 15.08 11.69 8.56
C PRO A 136 15.45 10.30 7.97
N THR A 137 14.54 9.58 7.32
CA THR A 137 14.68 8.15 7.03
C THR A 137 14.22 7.68 5.64
N SER A 138 13.77 8.56 4.74
CA SER A 138 13.37 8.15 3.38
C SER A 138 14.56 8.10 2.41
N SER A 139 14.71 6.99 1.68
CA SER A 139 15.78 6.82 0.68
C SER A 139 15.27 6.13 -0.58
N TRP A 140 15.85 6.46 -1.74
CA TRP A 140 15.55 5.81 -3.01
C TRP A 140 16.35 4.53 -3.26
N SER A 141 15.74 3.54 -3.89
CA SER A 141 16.46 2.47 -4.56
C SER A 141 15.68 1.94 -5.77
N THR A 142 16.29 1.98 -6.95
CA THR A 142 15.83 1.18 -8.09
C THR A 142 16.20 -0.28 -7.81
N PRO A 143 15.29 -1.25 -7.94
CA PRO A 143 15.68 -2.66 -7.90
C PRO A 143 16.57 -2.95 -9.11
N THR A 144 17.85 -3.19 -8.90
CA THR A 144 18.73 -3.72 -9.95
C THR A 144 18.31 -5.17 -10.17
N LEU A 145 17.62 -5.46 -11.29
CA LEU A 145 17.50 -6.83 -11.74
C LEU A 145 18.92 -7.31 -12.08
N PRO A 146 19.34 -8.51 -11.65
CA PRO A 146 20.60 -9.08 -12.11
C PRO A 146 20.56 -9.11 -13.63
N ALA A 147 21.64 -8.65 -14.26
CA ALA A 147 21.79 -8.71 -15.71
C ALA A 147 21.49 -10.14 -16.15
N ALA A 148 20.51 -10.31 -17.04
CA ALA A 148 20.22 -11.60 -17.63
C ALA A 148 21.50 -12.08 -18.31
N THR A 149 22.15 -13.10 -17.75
CA THR A 149 23.24 -13.80 -18.42
C THR A 149 22.65 -14.42 -19.67
N ALA A 150 23.01 -13.87 -20.83
CA ALA A 150 22.76 -14.49 -22.12
C ALA A 150 23.52 -15.83 -22.13
N ALA A 151 22.78 -16.92 -22.36
CA ALA A 151 23.31 -18.24 -22.68
C ALA A 151 23.63 -18.31 -24.18
#